data_AF-A0A418WCU9-F1
#
_entry.id   AF-A0A418WCU9-F1
#
_cell.length_a   1.000
_cell.length_b   1.000
_cell.length_c   1.000
_cell.angle_alpha   90.00
_cell.angle_beta   90.00
_cell.angle_gamma   90.00
#
_symmetry.space_group_name_H-M   'P 1'
#
loop_
_entity.id
_entity.type
_entity.pdbx_description
1 polymer ?
#
loop_
_entity_poly.entity_id
_entity_poly.type
_entity_poly.pdbx_seq_one_letter_code
_entity_poly.pdbx_strand_id
1 'polypeptide(L)' 'MRDCDEARFYYKQCGGSVLDRDGDGIPCEDLCGFKSTT' A
#
# COMPACT_ATOMS: atom_id res chain seq x y z
N MET A 1 -3.09 -6.42 6.24
CA MET A 1 -2.46 -6.52 4.91
C MET A 1 -1.10 -7.16 5.13
N ARG A 2 -0.82 -8.28 4.47
CA ARG A 2 0.45 -9.02 4.64
C ARG A 2 1.43 -8.79 3.49
N ASP A 3 0.93 -8.37 2.34
CA ASP A 3 1.70 -8.16 1.11
C ASP A 3 1.25 -6.88 0.40
N CYS A 4 2.17 -6.25 -0.36
CA CYS A 4 1.83 -5.05 -1.13
C CYS A 4 0.75 -5.33 -2.20
N ASP A 5 0.75 -6.50 -2.83
CA ASP A 5 -0.29 -6.86 -3.81
C ASP A 5 -1.69 -6.83 -3.19
N GLU A 6 -1.83 -7.33 -1.96
CA GLU A 6 -3.10 -7.30 -1.22
C GLU A 6 -3.49 -5.87 -0.82
N ALA A 7 -2.52 -5.04 -0.41
CA ALA A 7 -2.75 -3.62 -0.12
C ALA A 7 -3.21 -2.85 -1.36
N ARG A 8 -2.59 -3.11 -2.53
CA ARG A 8 -2.99 -2.54 -3.83
C ARG A 8 -4.37 -3.01 -4.27
N PHE A 9 -4.67 -4.28 -4.09
CA PHE A 9 -6.00 -4.81 -4.37
C PHE A 9 -7.04 -4.09 -3.52
N TYR A 10 -6.83 -3.94 -2.21
CA TYR A 10 -7.76 -3.21 -1.35
C TYR A 10 -7.88 -1.72 -1.71
N TYR A 11 -6.78 -1.05 -2.05
CA TYR A 11 -6.80 0.35 -2.49
C TYR A 11 -7.62 0.53 -3.77
N LYS A 12 -7.34 -0.27 -4.81
CA LYS A 12 -8.03 -0.14 -6.10
C LYS A 12 -9.44 -0.71 -6.11
N GLN A 13 -9.67 -1.82 -5.41
CA GLN A 13 -10.91 -2.59 -5.51
C GLN A 13 -11.92 -2.21 -4.42
N CYS A 14 -11.46 -1.93 -3.21
CA CYS A 14 -12.31 -1.48 -2.10
C CYS A 14 -12.33 0.04 -1.93
N GLY A 15 -11.50 0.80 -2.64
CA GLY A 15 -11.47 2.27 -2.53
C GLY A 15 -10.89 2.74 -1.20
N GLY A 16 -9.92 2.01 -0.65
CA GLY A 16 -9.25 2.34 0.59
C GLY A 16 -8.27 3.51 0.45
N SER A 17 -8.75 4.69 0.05
CA SER A 17 -7.91 5.90 -0.10
C SER A 17 -7.19 6.30 1.19
N VAL A 18 -7.73 5.87 2.34
CA VAL A 18 -7.10 6.02 3.66
C VAL A 18 -5.76 5.26 3.81
N LEU A 19 -5.50 4.29 2.94
CA LEU A 19 -4.27 3.49 2.96
C LEU A 19 -3.08 4.20 2.31
N ASP A 20 -3.35 5.18 1.46
CA ASP A 20 -2.40 6.00 0.69
C ASP A 20 -2.36 7.38 1.34
N ARG A 21 -1.54 7.50 2.39
CA ARG A 21 -1.59 8.63 3.33
C ARG A 21 -1.01 9.91 2.73
N ASP A 22 0.00 9.78 1.89
CA ASP A 22 0.70 10.85 1.19
C ASP A 22 0.13 11.11 -0.22
N GLY A 23 -0.65 10.17 -0.76
CA GLY A 23 -1.42 10.35 -1.99
C GLY A 23 -0.60 10.12 -3.26
N ASP A 24 0.47 9.34 -3.16
CA ASP A 24 1.36 9.01 -4.27
C ASP A 24 0.84 7.82 -5.12
N GLY A 25 -0.24 7.17 -4.66
CA GLY A 25 -0.83 5.99 -5.28
C GLY A 25 -0.23 4.66 -4.82
N ILE A 26 0.61 4.67 -3.77
CA ILE A 26 1.20 3.51 -3.12
C ILE A 26 0.56 3.35 -1.74
N PRO A 27 -0.47 2.49 -1.60
CA PRO A 27 -1.08 2.23 -0.31
C PRO A 27 -0.13 1.44 0.58
N CYS A 28 -0.15 1.77 1.88
CA CYS A 28 0.68 1.12 2.90
C CYS A 28 2.16 1.15 2.51
N GLU A 29 2.76 2.32 2.45
CA GLU A 29 4.19 2.54 2.16
C GLU A 29 5.11 1.75 3.10
N ASP A 30 4.70 1.55 4.36
CA ASP A 30 5.39 0.66 5.31
C ASP A 30 5.29 -0.84 4.96
N LEU A 31 4.54 -1.23 3.94
CA LEU A 31 4.48 -2.60 3.41
C LEU A 31 5.05 -2.65 1.98
N CYS A 32 4.74 -1.65 1.16
CA CYS A 32 5.13 -1.61 -0.25
C CYS A 32 6.45 -0.87 -0.52
N GLY A 33 6.83 0.02 0.40
CA GLY A 33 8.02 0.86 0.38
C GLY A 33 9.09 0.42 1.37
N PHE A 34 8.89 -0.68 2.12
CA PHE A 34 9.99 -1.33 2.84
C PHE A 34 11.02 -1.78 1.82
N LYS A 35 12.01 -0.92 1.61
CA LYS A 35 13.26 -1.29 0.95
C LYS A 35 13.78 -2.50 1.71
N SER A 36 13.81 -3.65 1.05
CA SER A 36 14.71 -4.75 1.39
C SER A 36 16.13 -4.18 1.44
N THR A 37 16.52 -3.65 2.59
CA THR A 37 17.89 -3.22 2.88
C THR A 37 18.30 -4.02 4.10
N THR A 38 18.68 -5.27 3.83
CA THR A 38 19.72 -6.00 4.54
C THR A 38 20.36 -6.93 3.53
#